data_AF-A0A3N5XA71-F1
#
_entry.id   AF-A0A3N5XA71-F1
#
_cell.length_a   1.000
_cell.length_b   1.000
_cell.length_c   1.000
_cell.angle_alpha   90.00
_cell.angle_beta   90.00
_cell.angle_gamma   90.00
#
_symmetry.space_group_name_H-M   'P 1'
#
loop_
_entity.id
_entity.type
_entity.pdbx_description
1 polymer ?
#
loop_
_entity_poly.entity_id
_entity_poly.type
_entity_poly.pdbx_seq_one_letter_code
_entity_poly.pdbx_strand_id
1 'polypeptide(L)'
;MIDLLQKADQLILNRGEVKALRDRVKEREEKFTIAMRAASAAEREGRIAEAIANLEQAEQAHPEKYRAEKLATLADSLSRRVEIEERLNAGTAALDQGRFRQAVENYDLVLRADPENMTAKKLRSRALFLQLLARGDELASARSFPDALEAFELARIQDGGQGPEVYERMQRYLPELRAGGSPIRNDWMGVMRDSDPQRFAKARPGVAARRRPDPPIERPAVHDEANVRRTVLAAVAAEPHEALQLLKKVSADQKGGNAELESWTGVAYARLSFLTADPKLKEEFRAQATQHFRRALDLDPRHRLDSRLVPPRILELFAAARR
;
A
#
# COMPACT_ATOMS: atom_id res chain seq x y z
N MET A 1 -46.74 48.36 36.77
CA MET A 1 -46.59 47.45 35.60
C MET A 1 -45.44 46.47 35.79
N ILE A 2 -44.24 46.94 36.17
CA ILE A 2 -43.05 46.10 36.43
C ILE A 2 -43.27 45.08 37.57
N ASP A 3 -43.92 45.47 38.68
CA ASP A 3 -44.16 44.58 39.84
C ASP A 3 -45.17 43.44 39.55
N LEU A 4 -46.14 43.68 38.67
CA LEU A 4 -47.13 42.67 38.26
C LEU A 4 -46.53 41.63 37.31
N LEU A 5 -45.61 42.05 36.44
CA LEU A 5 -44.86 41.14 35.57
C LEU A 5 -43.93 40.23 36.39
N GLN A 6 -43.21 40.78 37.37
CA GLN A 6 -42.35 39.98 38.25
C GLN A 6 -43.14 38.97 39.10
N LYS A 7 -44.31 39.35 39.62
CA LYS A 7 -45.21 38.42 40.32
C LYS A 7 -45.81 37.36 39.40
N ALA A 8 -46.15 37.72 38.16
CA ALA A 8 -46.63 36.77 37.16
C ALA A 8 -45.53 35.76 36.79
N ASP A 9 -44.29 36.20 36.60
CA ASP A 9 -43.14 35.33 36.35
C ASP A 9 -42.88 34.37 37.53
N GLN A 10 -42.96 34.84 38.77
CA GLN A 10 -42.84 33.99 39.96
C GLN A 10 -43.98 32.95 40.05
N LEU A 11 -45.22 33.33 39.72
CA LEU A 11 -46.36 32.42 39.71
C LEU A 11 -46.24 31.37 38.59
N ILE A 12 -45.73 31.76 37.41
CA ILE A 12 -45.46 30.85 36.29
C ILE A 12 -44.36 29.85 36.67
N LEU A 13 -43.27 30.31 37.28
CA LEU A 13 -42.17 29.47 37.75
C LEU A 13 -42.60 28.45 38.82
N ASN A 14 -43.61 28.80 39.62
CA ASN A 14 -44.15 27.93 40.67
C ASN A 14 -45.29 27.00 40.19
N ARG A 15 -45.71 27.09 38.91
CA ARG A 15 -46.63 26.10 38.34
C ARG A 15 -45.95 24.74 38.32
N GLY A 16 -46.67 23.69 38.77
CA GLY A 16 -46.13 22.33 38.87
C GLY A 16 -45.52 21.83 37.54
N GLU A 17 -46.11 22.21 36.41
CA GLU A 17 -45.61 21.88 35.06
C GLU A 17 -44.23 22.51 34.78
N VAL A 18 -44.05 23.80 35.09
CA VAL A 18 -42.79 24.54 34.87
C VAL A 18 -41.70 24.01 35.80
N LYS A 19 -42.06 23.71 37.06
CA LYS A 19 -41.14 23.06 38.00
C LYS A 19 -40.69 21.68 37.50
N ALA A 20 -41.62 20.83 37.06
CA ALA A 20 -41.31 19.50 36.53
C ALA A 20 -40.43 19.57 35.27
N LEU A 21 -40.67 20.54 34.38
CA LEU A 21 -39.81 20.82 33.23
C LEU A 21 -38.39 21.22 33.66
N ARG A 22 -38.26 22.11 34.65
CA ARG A 22 -36.96 22.54 35.16
C ARG A 22 -36.19 21.40 35.81
N ASP A 23 -36.86 20.59 36.61
CA ASP A 23 -36.27 19.41 37.26
C ASP A 23 -35.78 18.41 36.20
N ARG A 24 -36.57 18.17 35.15
CA ARG A 24 -36.18 17.34 34.00
C ARG A 24 -34.96 17.89 33.25
N VAL A 25 -34.91 19.20 33.01
CA VAL A 25 -33.75 19.83 32.35
C VAL A 25 -32.51 19.68 33.21
N LYS A 26 -32.62 19.94 34.51
CA LYS A 26 -31.53 19.78 35.47
C LYS A 26 -31.02 18.34 35.53
N GLU A 27 -31.92 17.36 35.58
CA GLU A 27 -31.55 15.94 35.59
C GLU A 27 -30.80 15.55 34.29
N ARG A 28 -31.25 16.05 33.14
CA ARG A 28 -30.57 15.83 31.85
C ARG A 28 -29.19 16.46 31.81
N GLU A 29 -29.03 17.67 32.35
CA GLU A 29 -27.73 18.35 32.46
C GLU A 29 -26.76 17.61 33.38
N GLU A 30 -27.25 17.10 34.52
CA GLU A 30 -26.44 16.30 35.44
C GLU A 30 -25.96 15.00 34.78
N LYS A 31 -26.86 14.26 34.12
CA LYS A 31 -26.52 13.05 33.36
C LYS A 31 -25.50 13.33 32.26
N PHE A 32 -25.70 14.39 31.48
CA PHE A 32 -24.76 14.82 30.44
C PHE A 32 -23.37 15.11 31.02
N THR A 33 -23.31 15.84 32.13
CA THR A 33 -22.04 16.23 32.77
C THR A 33 -21.29 15.01 33.30
N ILE A 34 -22.00 14.05 33.89
CA ILE A 34 -21.40 12.79 34.36
C ILE A 34 -20.84 12.00 33.18
N ALA A 35 -21.62 11.81 32.11
CA ALA A 35 -21.20 11.11 30.91
C ALA A 35 -19.98 11.76 30.25
N MET A 36 -19.96 13.09 30.14
CA MET A 36 -18.81 13.82 29.57
C MET A 36 -17.52 13.67 30.40
N ARG A 37 -17.64 13.67 31.74
CA ARG A 37 -16.50 13.43 32.62
C ARG A 37 -15.96 12.01 32.45
N ALA A 38 -16.85 11.02 32.37
CA ALA A 38 -16.46 9.63 32.13
C ALA A 38 -15.80 9.45 30.75
N ALA A 39 -16.37 10.04 29.70
CA ALA A 39 -15.79 10.02 28.35
C ALA A 39 -14.37 10.60 28.34
N SER A 40 -14.19 11.77 28.96
CA SER A 40 -12.88 12.43 29.06
C SER A 40 -11.86 11.61 29.86
N ALA A 41 -12.28 10.95 30.94
CA ALA A 41 -11.40 10.09 31.73
C ALA A 41 -10.97 8.87 30.93
N ALA A 42 -11.93 8.17 30.31
CA ALA A 42 -11.67 7.02 29.45
C ALA A 42 -10.73 7.36 28.29
N GLU A 43 -10.91 8.53 27.64
CA GLU A 43 -10.02 8.99 26.57
C GLU A 43 -8.58 9.20 27.05
N ARG A 44 -8.39 9.87 28.19
CA ARG A 44 -7.05 10.09 28.79
C ARG A 44 -6.35 8.79 29.17
N GLU A 45 -7.12 7.81 29.58
CA GLU A 45 -6.64 6.48 29.94
C GLU A 45 -6.50 5.55 28.72
N GLY A 46 -6.77 6.05 27.51
CA GLY A 46 -6.67 5.31 26.26
C GLY A 46 -7.78 4.29 26.02
N ARG A 47 -8.82 4.24 26.87
CA ARG A 47 -9.98 3.36 26.72
C ARG A 47 -10.98 3.97 25.74
N ILE A 48 -10.60 4.01 24.46
CA ILE A 48 -11.35 4.73 23.42
C ILE A 48 -12.77 4.20 23.23
N ALA A 49 -12.97 2.87 23.28
CA ALA A 49 -14.31 2.29 23.18
C ALA A 49 -15.24 2.73 24.32
N GLU A 50 -14.74 2.81 25.55
CA GLU A 50 -15.49 3.32 26.70
C GLU A 50 -15.73 4.82 26.58
N ALA A 51 -14.79 5.57 26.01
CA ALA A 51 -14.98 7.00 25.73
C ALA A 51 -16.13 7.24 24.74
N ILE A 52 -16.21 6.44 23.66
CA ILE A 52 -17.30 6.50 22.68
C ILE A 52 -18.64 6.17 23.35
N ALA A 53 -18.72 5.08 24.12
CA ALA A 53 -19.95 4.68 24.82
C ALA A 53 -20.45 5.78 25.77
N ASN A 54 -19.54 6.47 26.47
CA ASN A 54 -19.89 7.60 27.32
C ASN A 54 -20.35 8.84 26.52
N LEU A 55 -19.81 9.07 25.32
CA LEU A 55 -20.30 10.12 24.42
C LEU A 55 -21.72 9.81 23.92
N GLU A 56 -22.04 8.56 23.62
CA GLU A 56 -23.40 8.13 23.27
C GLU A 56 -24.38 8.36 24.43
N GLN A 57 -23.95 8.09 25.67
CA GLN A 57 -24.76 8.42 26.86
C GLN A 57 -24.96 9.93 27.03
N ALA A 58 -23.94 10.73 26.74
CA ALA A 58 -24.06 12.19 26.75
C ALA A 58 -25.06 12.67 25.68
N GLU A 59 -25.02 12.09 24.48
CA GLU A 59 -25.99 12.39 23.42
C GLU A 59 -27.42 12.05 23.86
N GLN A 60 -27.65 10.87 24.43
CA GLN A 60 -28.97 10.45 24.92
C GLN A 60 -29.50 11.36 26.03
N ALA A 61 -28.62 11.78 26.95
CA ALA A 61 -29.00 12.66 28.05
C ALA A 61 -29.40 14.06 27.56
N HIS A 62 -28.61 14.67 26.67
CA HIS A 62 -28.82 16.05 26.24
C HIS A 62 -28.42 16.29 24.76
N PRO A 63 -29.25 15.85 23.78
CA PRO A 63 -28.92 15.91 22.35
C PRO A 63 -28.64 17.34 21.83
N GLU A 64 -29.37 18.34 22.34
CA GLU A 64 -29.19 19.73 21.91
C GLU A 64 -27.81 20.27 22.29
N LYS A 65 -27.34 19.94 23.49
CA LYS A 65 -26.05 20.36 24.02
C LYS A 65 -24.93 19.56 23.36
N TYR A 66 -25.14 18.26 23.15
CA TYR A 66 -24.23 17.41 22.40
C TYR A 66 -23.95 17.95 20.98
N ARG A 67 -25.01 18.38 20.28
CA ARG A 67 -24.89 19.03 18.97
C ARG A 67 -24.23 20.40 19.06
N ALA A 68 -24.61 21.22 20.04
CA ALA A 68 -24.03 22.55 20.23
C ALA A 68 -22.52 22.49 20.51
N GLU A 69 -22.07 21.50 21.29
CA GLU A 69 -20.66 21.24 21.60
C GLU A 69 -19.93 20.45 20.49
N LYS A 70 -20.62 20.09 19.40
CA LYS A 70 -20.07 19.37 18.24
C LYS A 70 -19.41 18.04 18.58
N LEU A 71 -19.91 17.36 19.62
CA LEU A 71 -19.33 16.13 20.14
C LEU A 71 -19.44 14.95 19.16
N ALA A 72 -20.34 15.02 18.16
CA ALA A 72 -20.38 14.08 17.06
C ALA A 72 -19.03 13.97 16.33
N THR A 73 -18.34 15.09 16.10
CA THR A 73 -17.02 15.05 15.43
C THR A 73 -15.94 14.39 16.28
N LEU A 74 -16.04 14.52 17.61
CA LEU A 74 -15.15 13.83 18.54
C LEU A 74 -15.43 12.32 18.50
N ALA A 75 -16.70 11.92 18.62
CA ALA A 75 -17.11 10.52 18.54
C ALA A 75 -16.67 9.86 17.22
N ASP A 76 -16.84 10.54 16.09
CA ASP A 76 -16.36 10.08 14.78
C ASP A 76 -14.84 9.90 14.76
N SER A 77 -14.10 10.86 15.33
CA SER A 77 -12.64 10.80 15.38
C SER A 77 -12.12 9.64 16.24
N LEU A 78 -12.78 9.38 17.37
CA LEU A 78 -12.46 8.27 18.26
C LEU A 78 -12.82 6.93 17.59
N SER A 79 -13.98 6.86 16.92
CA SER A 79 -14.40 5.66 16.20
C SER A 79 -13.41 5.29 15.08
N ARG A 80 -12.93 6.27 14.32
CA ARG A 80 -11.88 6.04 13.31
C ARG A 80 -10.59 5.51 13.91
N ARG A 81 -10.18 6.00 15.09
CA ARG A 81 -8.98 5.50 15.78
C ARG A 81 -9.13 4.03 16.16
N VAL A 82 -10.29 3.63 16.69
CA VAL A 82 -10.59 2.23 17.00
C VAL A 82 -10.55 1.37 15.75
N GLU A 83 -11.20 1.79 14.67
CA GLU A 83 -11.20 1.04 13.41
C GLU A 83 -9.78 0.86 12.86
N ILE A 84 -8.94 1.91 12.90
CA ILE A 84 -7.53 1.83 12.50
C ILE A 84 -6.77 0.80 13.35
N GLU A 85 -6.94 0.84 14.66
CA GLU A 85 -6.27 -0.07 15.59
C GLU A 85 -6.72 -1.53 15.40
N GLU A 86 -8.01 -1.77 15.26
CA GLU A 86 -8.57 -3.09 14.98
C GLU A 86 -8.04 -3.66 13.66
N ARG A 87 -7.97 -2.83 12.60
CA ARG A 87 -7.42 -3.24 11.30
C ARG A 87 -5.92 -3.52 11.37
N LEU A 88 -5.16 -2.71 12.11
CA LEU A 88 -3.74 -2.97 12.36
C LEU A 88 -3.53 -4.32 13.07
N ASN A 89 -4.33 -4.59 14.10
CA ASN A 89 -4.26 -5.83 14.87
C ASN A 89 -4.68 -7.05 14.02
N ALA A 90 -5.76 -6.93 13.25
CA ALA A 90 -6.20 -7.96 12.31
C ALA A 90 -5.15 -8.24 11.23
N GLY A 91 -4.51 -7.20 10.68
CA GLY A 91 -3.42 -7.33 9.72
C GLY A 91 -2.21 -8.05 10.32
N THR A 92 -1.86 -7.74 11.57
CA THR A 92 -0.75 -8.37 12.30
C THR A 92 -1.04 -9.85 12.55
N ALA A 93 -2.23 -10.17 13.05
CA ALA A 93 -2.65 -11.55 13.27
C ALA A 93 -2.69 -12.36 11.95
N ALA A 94 -3.12 -11.75 10.84
CA ALA A 94 -3.11 -12.39 9.53
C ALA A 94 -1.66 -12.65 9.05
N LEU A 95 -0.76 -11.70 9.27
CA LEU A 95 0.66 -11.82 8.94
C LEU A 95 1.32 -12.97 9.69
N ASP A 96 1.10 -13.06 11.01
CA ASP A 96 1.64 -14.12 11.87
C ASP A 96 1.14 -15.52 11.49
N GLN A 97 -0.08 -15.59 10.96
CA GLN A 97 -0.69 -16.83 10.49
C GLN A 97 -0.31 -17.18 9.04
N GLY A 98 0.56 -16.40 8.39
CA GLY A 98 0.97 -16.61 6.99
C GLY A 98 -0.11 -16.23 5.97
N ARG A 99 -1.21 -15.58 6.38
CA ARG A 99 -2.29 -15.11 5.51
C ARG A 99 -1.93 -13.75 4.91
N PHE A 100 -0.84 -13.71 4.14
CA PHE A 100 -0.19 -12.47 3.69
C PHE A 100 -1.10 -11.54 2.90
N ARG A 101 -1.96 -12.07 2.03
CA ARG A 101 -2.92 -11.26 1.25
C ARG A 101 -3.89 -10.50 2.16
N GLN A 102 -4.46 -11.19 3.14
CA GLN A 102 -5.38 -10.57 4.11
C GLN A 102 -4.66 -9.55 4.99
N ALA A 103 -3.38 -9.78 5.29
CA ALA A 103 -2.57 -8.81 6.01
C ALA A 103 -2.41 -7.51 5.18
N VAL A 104 -2.01 -7.62 3.91
CA VAL A 104 -1.89 -6.47 2.99
C VAL A 104 -3.20 -5.70 2.88
N GLU A 105 -4.32 -6.39 2.69
CA GLU A 105 -5.66 -5.77 2.59
C GLU A 105 -6.03 -4.98 3.85
N ASN A 106 -5.76 -5.51 5.05
CA ASN A 106 -6.04 -4.79 6.29
C ASN A 106 -5.14 -3.55 6.43
N TYR A 107 -3.86 -3.64 6.09
CA TYR A 107 -2.98 -2.47 6.15
C TYR A 107 -3.32 -1.42 5.08
N ASP A 108 -3.79 -1.83 3.90
CA ASP A 108 -4.31 -0.90 2.89
C ASP A 108 -5.51 -0.11 3.42
N LEU A 109 -6.42 -0.76 4.17
CA LEU A 109 -7.55 -0.08 4.81
C LEU A 109 -7.08 0.94 5.86
N VAL A 110 -6.07 0.58 6.67
CA VAL A 110 -5.45 1.53 7.62
C VAL A 110 -4.87 2.73 6.88
N LEU A 111 -4.12 2.51 5.81
CA LEU A 111 -3.47 3.59 5.05
C LEU A 111 -4.46 4.47 4.27
N ARG A 112 -5.66 3.98 3.95
CA ARG A 112 -6.74 4.83 3.42
C ARG A 112 -7.33 5.76 4.49
N ALA A 113 -7.40 5.30 5.73
CA ALA A 113 -7.92 6.08 6.86
C ALA A 113 -6.87 7.04 7.43
N ASP A 114 -5.61 6.59 7.51
CA ASP A 114 -4.44 7.33 7.99
C ASP A 114 -3.24 7.07 7.06
N PRO A 115 -3.09 7.88 5.99
CA PRO A 115 -1.99 7.74 5.03
C PRO A 115 -0.60 7.92 5.62
N GLU A 116 -0.46 8.52 6.80
CA GLU A 116 0.83 8.74 7.46
C GLU A 116 1.15 7.67 8.51
N ASN A 117 0.34 6.62 8.61
CA ASN A 117 0.57 5.53 9.54
C ASN A 117 1.85 4.73 9.20
N MET A 118 2.96 5.09 9.84
CA MET A 118 4.27 4.49 9.58
C MET A 118 4.32 3.01 9.94
N THR A 119 3.56 2.58 10.95
CA THR A 119 3.46 1.17 11.35
C THR A 119 2.78 0.36 10.24
N ALA A 120 1.65 0.83 9.72
CA ALA A 120 0.96 0.18 8.60
C ALA A 120 1.83 0.14 7.33
N LYS A 121 2.54 1.22 6.98
CA LYS A 121 3.46 1.25 5.82
C LYS A 121 4.51 0.14 5.92
N LYS A 122 5.16 0.01 7.08
CA LYS A 122 6.20 -1.00 7.33
C LYS A 122 5.62 -2.42 7.29
N LEU A 123 4.53 -2.67 8.01
CA LEU A 123 3.94 -4.00 8.10
C LEU A 123 3.34 -4.45 6.75
N ARG A 124 2.73 -3.53 6.00
CA ARG A 124 2.27 -3.80 4.63
C ARG A 124 3.42 -4.20 3.72
N SER A 125 4.52 -3.45 3.72
CA SER A 125 5.69 -3.77 2.90
C SER A 125 6.22 -5.17 3.23
N ARG A 126 6.33 -5.51 4.52
CA ARG A 126 6.73 -6.86 4.95
C ARG A 126 5.73 -7.94 4.54
N ALA A 127 4.43 -7.69 4.67
CA ALA A 127 3.40 -8.63 4.25
C ALA A 127 3.42 -8.89 2.74
N LEU A 128 3.59 -7.83 1.93
CA LEU A 128 3.71 -7.93 0.48
C LEU A 128 4.96 -8.71 0.06
N PHE A 129 6.10 -8.43 0.69
CA PHE A 129 7.33 -9.20 0.49
C PHE A 129 7.13 -10.71 0.74
N LEU A 130 6.53 -11.06 1.88
CA LEU A 130 6.27 -12.46 2.25
C LEU A 130 5.24 -13.12 1.32
N GLN A 131 4.23 -12.37 0.87
CA GLN A 131 3.28 -12.85 -0.13
C GLN A 131 3.97 -13.22 -1.44
N LEU A 132 4.89 -12.38 -1.92
CA LEU A 132 5.65 -12.62 -3.15
C LEU A 132 6.59 -13.82 -3.00
N LEU A 133 7.26 -13.97 -1.85
CA LEU A 133 8.06 -15.16 -1.56
C LEU A 133 7.23 -16.44 -1.55
N ALA A 134 6.06 -16.43 -0.90
CA ALA A 134 5.17 -17.58 -0.87
C ALA A 134 4.67 -17.94 -2.26
N ARG A 135 4.35 -16.93 -3.08
CA ARG A 135 3.95 -17.13 -4.48
C ARG A 135 5.09 -17.69 -5.32
N GLY A 136 6.32 -17.20 -5.14
CA GLY A 136 7.51 -17.73 -5.80
C GLY A 136 7.73 -19.21 -5.47
N ASP A 137 7.60 -19.58 -4.21
CA ASP A 137 7.69 -20.98 -3.76
C ASP A 137 6.61 -21.88 -4.37
N GLU A 138 5.36 -21.41 -4.38
CA GLU A 138 4.22 -22.13 -4.98
C GLU A 138 4.48 -22.41 -6.46
N LEU A 139 4.91 -21.38 -7.20
CA LEU A 139 5.20 -21.47 -8.64
C LEU A 139 6.43 -22.35 -8.93
N ALA A 140 7.48 -22.25 -8.11
CA ALA A 140 8.68 -23.06 -8.24
C ALA A 140 8.38 -24.54 -7.99
N SER A 141 7.60 -24.85 -6.95
CA SER A 141 7.13 -26.20 -6.63
C SER A 141 6.27 -26.79 -7.76
N ALA A 142 5.47 -25.96 -8.42
CA ALA A 142 4.72 -26.32 -9.61
C ALA A 142 5.57 -26.40 -10.89
N ARG A 143 6.89 -26.19 -10.79
CA ARG A 143 7.87 -26.14 -11.90
C ARG A 143 7.61 -25.03 -12.92
N SER A 144 6.83 -24.00 -12.56
CA SER A 144 6.72 -22.77 -13.35
C SER A 144 7.87 -21.81 -13.02
N PHE A 145 9.09 -22.20 -13.36
CA PHE A 145 10.30 -21.44 -13.01
C PHE A 145 10.35 -20.01 -13.57
N PRO A 146 9.86 -19.71 -14.79
CA PRO A 146 9.78 -18.32 -15.26
C PRO A 146 8.89 -17.43 -14.38
N ASP A 147 7.72 -17.92 -13.99
CA ASP A 147 6.79 -17.15 -13.16
C ASP A 147 7.29 -17.06 -11.71
N ALA A 148 7.94 -18.12 -11.22
CA ALA A 148 8.56 -18.13 -9.89
C ALA A 148 9.70 -17.12 -9.80
N LEU A 149 10.55 -17.06 -10.84
CA LEU A 149 11.63 -16.08 -10.95
C LEU A 149 11.09 -14.66 -10.87
N GLU A 150 10.03 -14.35 -11.61
CA GLU A 150 9.37 -13.05 -11.57
C GLU A 150 8.87 -12.71 -10.16
N ALA A 151 8.21 -13.64 -9.47
CA ALA A 151 7.76 -13.43 -8.10
C ALA A 151 8.93 -13.17 -7.13
N PHE A 152 10.05 -13.89 -7.27
CA PHE A 152 11.24 -13.67 -6.45
C PHE A 152 11.95 -12.35 -6.75
N GLU A 153 12.00 -11.92 -8.02
CA GLU A 153 12.52 -10.61 -8.40
C GLU A 153 11.69 -9.48 -7.80
N LEU A 154 10.36 -9.59 -7.88
CA LEU A 154 9.44 -8.64 -7.25
C LEU A 154 9.65 -8.59 -5.73
N ALA A 155 9.80 -9.75 -5.08
CA ALA A 155 10.09 -9.81 -3.65
C ALA A 155 11.41 -9.08 -3.31
N ARG A 156 12.50 -9.37 -4.04
CA ARG A 156 13.80 -8.72 -3.83
C ARG A 156 13.71 -7.20 -3.97
N ILE A 157 13.00 -6.73 -5.00
CA ILE A 157 12.78 -5.31 -5.25
C ILE A 157 12.01 -4.66 -4.10
N GLN A 158 10.97 -5.33 -3.59
CA GLN A 158 10.16 -4.85 -2.47
C GLN A 158 10.99 -4.64 -1.19
N ASP A 159 12.01 -5.48 -0.96
CA ASP A 159 12.92 -5.41 0.19
C ASP A 159 14.13 -4.49 -0.04
N GLY A 160 14.06 -3.59 -1.03
CA GLY A 160 15.12 -2.62 -1.30
C GLY A 160 16.29 -3.18 -2.11
N GLY A 161 16.11 -4.31 -2.78
CA GLY A 161 17.06 -4.89 -3.72
C GLY A 161 18.03 -5.91 -3.12
N GLN A 162 18.07 -6.04 -1.78
CA GLN A 162 18.71 -7.15 -1.08
C GLN A 162 17.61 -8.07 -0.54
N GLY A 163 17.90 -9.35 -0.35
CA GLY A 163 16.90 -10.29 0.15
C GLY A 163 17.52 -11.63 0.51
N PRO A 164 18.14 -11.77 1.69
CA PRO A 164 18.67 -13.05 2.15
C PRO A 164 17.59 -14.14 2.12
N GLU A 165 16.34 -13.82 2.46
CA GLU A 165 15.23 -14.77 2.37
C GLU A 165 14.90 -15.15 0.93
N VAL A 166 15.01 -14.23 -0.05
CA VAL A 166 14.84 -14.54 -1.48
C VAL A 166 15.90 -15.55 -1.91
N TYR A 167 17.17 -15.30 -1.56
CA TYR A 167 18.27 -16.22 -1.83
C TYR A 167 17.98 -17.60 -1.22
N GLU A 168 17.60 -17.66 0.05
CA GLU A 168 17.35 -18.91 0.77
C GLU A 168 16.20 -19.72 0.17
N ARG A 169 15.12 -19.05 -0.26
CA ARG A 169 13.99 -19.70 -0.93
C ARG A 169 14.40 -20.23 -2.30
N MET A 170 15.05 -19.39 -3.12
CA MET A 170 15.49 -19.74 -4.47
C MET A 170 16.52 -20.87 -4.48
N GLN A 171 17.41 -20.94 -3.48
CA GLN A 171 18.44 -21.97 -3.39
C GLN A 171 17.85 -23.38 -3.32
N ARG A 172 16.67 -23.55 -2.71
CA ARG A 172 16.01 -24.86 -2.51
C ARG A 172 15.65 -25.52 -3.83
N TYR A 173 15.26 -24.73 -4.83
CA TYR A 173 14.83 -25.22 -6.15
C TYR A 173 15.96 -25.26 -7.17
N LEU A 174 17.16 -24.76 -6.83
CA LEU A 174 18.31 -24.74 -7.73
C LEU A 174 18.67 -26.13 -8.31
N PRO A 175 18.60 -27.25 -7.56
CA PRO A 175 18.86 -28.58 -8.10
C PRO A 175 17.85 -29.04 -9.18
N GLU A 176 16.62 -28.51 -9.14
CA GLU A 176 15.55 -28.87 -10.08
C GLU A 176 15.69 -28.17 -11.44
N LEU A 177 16.43 -27.06 -11.47
CA LEU A 177 16.79 -26.36 -12.70
C LEU A 177 17.83 -27.19 -13.47
N ARG A 178 17.39 -27.83 -14.57
CA ARG A 178 18.20 -28.74 -15.42
C ARG A 178 19.64 -28.25 -15.57
N ALA A 179 20.59 -29.17 -15.37
CA ALA A 179 21.99 -28.93 -15.65
C ALA A 179 22.19 -28.76 -17.17
N GLY A 180 22.69 -27.58 -17.57
CA GLY A 180 23.05 -27.28 -18.95
C GLY A 180 22.35 -26.04 -19.50
N GLY A 181 23.02 -24.89 -19.41
CA GLY A 181 22.83 -23.70 -20.27
C GLY A 181 21.43 -23.07 -20.37
N SER A 182 20.43 -23.54 -19.61
CA SER A 182 19.07 -23.02 -19.73
C SER A 182 19.04 -21.54 -19.31
N PRO A 183 18.53 -20.62 -20.15
CA PRO A 183 18.46 -19.19 -19.85
C PRO A 183 17.88 -18.92 -18.46
N ILE A 184 16.80 -19.64 -18.11
CA ILE A 184 16.13 -19.49 -16.81
C ILE A 184 17.05 -19.77 -15.62
N ARG A 185 18.00 -20.71 -15.74
CA ARG A 185 18.94 -21.02 -14.67
C ARG A 185 19.96 -19.90 -14.49
N ASN A 186 20.40 -19.28 -15.58
CA ASN A 186 21.32 -18.15 -15.52
C ASN A 186 20.64 -16.94 -14.88
N ASP A 187 19.40 -16.68 -15.25
CA ASP A 187 18.60 -15.59 -14.67
C ASP A 187 18.32 -15.84 -13.19
N TRP A 188 17.94 -17.08 -12.82
CA TRP A 188 17.77 -17.50 -11.43
C TRP A 188 19.03 -17.27 -10.59
N MET A 189 20.19 -17.65 -11.12
CA MET A 189 21.48 -17.41 -10.47
C MET A 189 21.82 -15.91 -10.39
N GLY A 190 21.41 -15.13 -11.39
CA GLY A 190 21.52 -13.67 -11.38
C GLY A 190 20.77 -13.05 -10.21
N VAL A 191 19.49 -13.40 -10.06
CA VAL A 191 18.64 -12.91 -8.96
C VAL A 191 19.17 -13.36 -7.61
N MET A 192 19.61 -14.62 -7.47
CA MET A 192 20.24 -15.10 -6.24
C MET A 192 21.49 -14.28 -5.89
N ARG A 193 22.38 -14.03 -6.88
CA ARG A 193 23.58 -13.22 -6.66
C ARG A 193 23.24 -11.80 -6.24
N ASP A 194 22.23 -11.19 -6.84
CA ASP A 194 21.84 -9.82 -6.55
C ASP A 194 21.12 -9.71 -5.20
N SER A 195 20.39 -10.76 -4.78
CA SER A 195 19.72 -10.85 -3.48
C SER A 195 20.68 -10.99 -2.29
N ASP A 196 21.72 -11.82 -2.40
CA ASP A 196 22.76 -11.98 -1.38
C ASP A 196 24.14 -12.25 -2.03
N PRO A 197 24.88 -11.20 -2.43
CA PRO A 197 26.15 -11.34 -3.11
C PRO A 197 27.21 -12.07 -2.28
N GLN A 198 27.21 -11.86 -0.96
CA GLN A 198 28.20 -12.43 -0.07
C GLN A 198 28.02 -13.94 0.06
N ARG A 199 26.78 -14.39 0.28
CA ARG A 199 26.45 -15.81 0.39
C ARG A 199 26.59 -16.51 -0.96
N PHE A 200 26.19 -15.86 -2.05
CA PHE A 200 26.37 -16.39 -3.39
C PHE A 200 27.86 -16.65 -3.71
N ALA A 201 28.75 -15.69 -3.40
CA ALA A 201 30.19 -15.84 -3.60
C ALA A 201 30.79 -17.00 -2.78
N LYS A 202 30.30 -17.23 -1.55
CA LYS A 202 30.74 -18.33 -0.68
C LYS A 202 30.24 -19.69 -1.15
N ALA A 203 29.00 -19.78 -1.62
CA ALA A 203 28.35 -21.04 -1.99
C ALA A 203 28.94 -21.71 -3.25
N ARG A 204 29.72 -20.98 -4.05
CA ARG A 204 30.28 -21.43 -5.35
C ARG A 204 29.33 -22.34 -6.16
N PRO A 205 28.07 -21.93 -6.45
CA PRO A 205 27.16 -22.82 -7.14
C PRO A 205 27.64 -22.96 -8.60
N GLY A 206 28.39 -24.03 -8.89
CA GLY A 206 28.81 -24.41 -10.25
C GLY A 206 30.19 -23.94 -10.75
N VAL A 207 31.24 -23.85 -9.94
CA VAL A 207 32.59 -23.52 -10.47
C VAL A 207 33.34 -24.76 -10.97
N ALA A 208 33.37 -24.94 -12.31
CA ALA A 208 34.65 -25.10 -13.01
C ALA A 208 35.17 -23.70 -13.38
N ALA A 209 36.42 -23.41 -13.05
CA ALA A 209 36.97 -22.05 -13.00
C ALA A 209 37.13 -21.37 -14.36
N ARG A 210 36.81 -20.06 -14.43
CA ARG A 210 37.66 -18.92 -14.86
C ARG A 210 36.87 -17.77 -15.53
N ARG A 211 36.95 -16.57 -14.97
CA ARG A 211 37.69 -15.39 -15.49
C ARG A 211 37.48 -14.17 -14.57
N ARG A 212 38.50 -13.32 -14.46
CA ARG A 212 38.57 -12.10 -13.64
C ARG A 212 37.62 -11.01 -14.17
N PRO A 213 37.09 -10.11 -13.32
CA PRO A 213 36.36 -8.93 -13.77
C PRO A 213 37.29 -7.79 -14.20
N ASP A 214 36.90 -7.07 -15.25
CA ASP A 214 37.53 -5.81 -15.72
C ASP A 214 37.10 -4.60 -14.84
N PRO A 215 37.87 -3.49 -14.83
CA PRO A 215 37.60 -2.34 -13.95
C PRO A 215 36.43 -1.47 -14.46
N PRO A 216 35.79 -0.69 -13.58
CA PRO A 216 34.59 0.08 -13.91
C PRO A 216 34.93 1.34 -14.72
N ILE A 217 34.12 1.59 -15.75
CA ILE A 217 34.12 2.84 -16.53
C ILE A 217 33.15 3.81 -15.85
N GLU A 218 33.65 4.94 -15.37
CA GLU A 218 32.82 6.06 -14.90
C GLU A 218 32.14 6.77 -16.08
N ARG A 219 30.87 7.18 -15.90
CA ARG A 219 30.18 8.12 -16.80
C ARG A 219 29.51 9.24 -16.00
N PRO A 220 29.47 10.47 -16.55
CA PRO A 220 29.12 11.67 -15.81
C PRO A 220 27.61 11.83 -15.59
N ALA A 221 27.28 12.59 -14.54
CA ALA A 221 25.93 12.85 -14.07
C ALA A 221 25.17 13.86 -14.94
N VAL A 222 23.95 13.49 -15.35
CA VAL A 222 22.91 14.40 -15.83
C VAL A 222 21.78 14.36 -14.80
N HIS A 223 21.80 15.30 -13.88
CA HIS A 223 20.85 15.43 -12.78
C HIS A 223 19.60 16.19 -13.24
N ASP A 224 18.63 15.46 -13.80
CA ASP A 224 17.19 15.72 -13.60
C ASP A 224 16.35 14.57 -14.20
N GLU A 225 16.73 14.08 -15.38
CA GLU A 225 16.09 12.92 -16.03
C GLU A 225 16.40 11.59 -15.31
N ALA A 226 17.59 11.47 -14.71
CA ALA A 226 18.01 10.31 -13.95
C ALA A 226 17.21 10.09 -12.65
N ASN A 227 16.71 11.17 -12.03
CA ASN A 227 15.86 11.07 -10.86
C ASN A 227 14.45 10.61 -11.26
N VAL A 228 13.85 11.18 -12.31
CA VAL A 228 12.56 10.71 -12.82
C VAL A 228 12.65 9.24 -13.27
N ARG A 229 13.70 8.86 -14.00
CA ARG A 229 13.95 7.45 -14.37
C ARG A 229 14.10 6.55 -13.14
N ARG A 230 14.87 6.93 -12.11
CA ARG A 230 15.01 6.14 -10.88
C ARG A 230 13.69 6.01 -10.11
N THR A 231 12.94 7.09 -9.98
CA THR A 231 11.67 7.10 -9.24
C THR A 231 10.59 6.34 -10.00
N VAL A 232 10.52 6.48 -11.33
CA VAL A 232 9.63 5.68 -12.18
C VAL A 232 10.03 4.21 -12.15
N LEU A 233 11.32 3.88 -12.24
CA LEU A 233 11.79 2.50 -12.13
C LEU A 233 11.45 1.89 -10.78
N ALA A 234 11.65 2.62 -9.68
CA ALA A 234 11.30 2.18 -8.32
C ALA A 234 9.78 2.06 -8.11
N ALA A 235 8.99 2.98 -8.66
CA ALA A 235 7.53 2.97 -8.53
C ALA A 235 6.89 1.90 -9.42
N VAL A 236 7.35 1.72 -10.67
CA VAL A 236 6.89 0.63 -11.55
C VAL A 236 7.20 -0.73 -10.90
N ALA A 237 8.31 -0.81 -10.17
CA ALA A 237 8.76 -1.96 -9.40
C ALA A 237 7.85 -2.35 -8.21
N ALA A 238 7.43 -1.37 -7.40
CA ALA A 238 6.79 -1.60 -6.10
C ALA A 238 5.29 -1.24 -6.06
N GLU A 239 4.89 -0.17 -6.74
CA GLU A 239 3.58 0.49 -6.61
C GLU A 239 3.11 0.96 -8.01
N PRO A 240 2.66 0.05 -8.89
CA PRO A 240 2.36 0.41 -10.30
C PRO A 240 1.22 1.43 -10.46
N HIS A 241 0.33 1.56 -9.47
CA HIS A 241 -0.67 2.65 -9.44
C HIS A 241 -0.03 4.01 -9.15
N GLU A 242 0.89 4.09 -8.19
CA GLU A 242 1.62 5.31 -7.86
C GLU A 242 2.55 5.70 -9.01
N ALA A 243 3.19 4.71 -9.65
CA ALA A 243 3.98 4.90 -10.85
C ALA A 243 3.19 5.59 -11.96
N LEU A 244 1.94 5.16 -12.20
CA LEU A 244 1.06 5.79 -13.19
C LEU A 244 0.71 7.23 -12.83
N GLN A 245 0.49 7.54 -11.55
CA GLN A 245 0.19 8.91 -11.12
C GLN A 245 1.39 9.83 -11.36
N LEU A 246 2.59 9.37 -11.03
CA LEU A 246 3.83 10.10 -11.28
C LEU A 246 4.09 10.27 -12.78
N LEU A 247 3.92 9.21 -13.57
CA LEU A 247 4.10 9.25 -15.02
C LEU A 247 3.11 10.20 -15.71
N LYS A 248 1.84 10.22 -15.26
CA LYS A 248 0.83 11.17 -15.77
C LYS A 248 1.19 12.62 -15.44
N LYS A 249 1.70 12.88 -14.22
CA LYS A 249 2.14 14.22 -13.83
C LYS A 249 3.32 14.69 -14.69
N VAL A 250 4.34 13.85 -14.86
CA VAL A 250 5.49 14.15 -15.73
C VAL A 250 5.06 14.35 -17.18
N SER A 251 4.10 13.57 -17.66
CA SER A 251 3.56 13.73 -19.02
C SER A 251 2.80 15.03 -19.23
N ALA A 252 2.14 15.56 -18.20
CA ALA A 252 1.41 16.82 -18.28
C ALA A 252 2.36 18.04 -18.36
N ASP A 253 3.55 17.91 -17.75
CA ASP A 253 4.55 18.99 -17.70
C ASP A 253 5.44 19.04 -18.95
N GLN A 254 5.50 17.96 -19.76
CA GLN A 254 6.29 17.91 -20.99
C GLN A 254 5.48 18.33 -22.24
N LYS A 255 5.99 19.31 -22.99
CA LYS A 255 5.47 19.67 -24.31
C LYS A 255 6.10 18.78 -25.39
N GLY A 256 5.40 17.70 -25.75
CA GLY A 256 5.80 16.77 -26.80
C GLY A 256 5.75 15.32 -26.32
N GLY A 257 5.48 14.38 -27.23
CA GLY A 257 5.49 12.96 -26.91
C GLY A 257 6.90 12.47 -26.62
N ASN A 258 7.08 11.71 -25.53
CA ASN A 258 8.35 11.11 -25.14
C ASN A 258 8.22 9.58 -25.20
N ALA A 259 8.96 8.94 -26.11
CA ALA A 259 8.91 7.49 -26.33
C ALA A 259 9.24 6.69 -25.06
N GLU A 260 10.18 7.18 -24.25
CA GLU A 260 10.55 6.53 -23.02
C GLU A 260 9.43 6.61 -21.97
N LEU A 261 8.83 7.79 -21.80
CA LEU A 261 7.73 8.00 -20.87
C LEU A 261 6.50 7.15 -21.23
N GLU A 262 6.15 7.11 -22.52
CA GLU A 262 5.09 6.24 -23.06
C GLU A 262 5.42 4.77 -22.81
N SER A 263 6.68 4.36 -23.01
CA SER A 263 7.08 2.97 -22.77
C SER A 263 6.98 2.57 -21.30
N TRP A 264 7.40 3.41 -20.35
CA TRP A 264 7.28 3.12 -18.92
C TRP A 264 5.83 3.15 -18.43
N THR A 265 5.00 4.02 -19.03
CA THR A 265 3.55 4.02 -18.78
C THR A 265 2.92 2.71 -19.24
N GLY A 266 3.34 2.20 -20.40
CA GLY A 266 2.94 0.88 -20.87
C GLY A 266 3.39 -0.26 -19.93
N VAL A 267 4.62 -0.20 -19.40
CA VAL A 267 5.12 -1.19 -18.43
C VAL A 267 4.29 -1.17 -17.14
N ALA A 268 3.93 0.01 -16.63
CA ALA A 268 3.11 0.14 -15.43
C ALA A 268 1.72 -0.49 -15.60
N TYR A 269 1.02 -0.18 -16.71
CA TYR A 269 -0.26 -0.82 -17.02
C TYR A 269 -0.12 -2.32 -17.24
N ALA A 270 0.94 -2.78 -17.91
CA ALA A 270 1.16 -4.22 -18.10
C ALA A 270 1.31 -4.94 -16.76
N ARG A 271 2.05 -4.36 -15.80
CA ARG A 271 2.13 -4.88 -14.42
C ARG A 271 0.77 -4.90 -13.73
N LEU A 272 -0.02 -3.84 -13.82
CA LEU A 272 -1.38 -3.83 -13.26
C LEU A 272 -2.26 -4.95 -13.83
N SER A 273 -2.14 -5.24 -15.13
CA SER A 273 -2.86 -6.34 -15.76
C SER A 273 -2.48 -7.71 -15.19
N PHE A 274 -1.24 -7.88 -14.74
CA PHE A 274 -0.78 -9.13 -14.12
C PHE A 274 -1.13 -9.23 -12.63
N LEU A 275 -1.23 -8.09 -11.95
CA LEU A 275 -1.53 -8.04 -10.51
C LEU A 275 -3.02 -8.05 -10.19
N THR A 276 -3.88 -7.61 -11.11
CA THR A 276 -5.33 -7.57 -10.88
C THR A 276 -6.00 -8.93 -11.07
N ALA A 277 -6.94 -9.26 -10.18
CA ALA A 277 -7.73 -10.49 -10.23
C ALA A 277 -9.03 -10.33 -11.04
N ASP A 278 -9.48 -9.10 -11.28
CA ASP A 278 -10.68 -8.82 -12.07
C ASP A 278 -10.37 -9.01 -13.56
N PRO A 279 -11.02 -9.98 -14.25
CA PRO A 279 -10.79 -10.23 -15.67
C PRO A 279 -11.04 -9.01 -16.56
N LYS A 280 -12.01 -8.16 -16.20
CA LYS A 280 -12.36 -6.97 -16.98
C LYS A 280 -11.27 -5.91 -16.87
N LEU A 281 -10.82 -5.62 -15.64
CA LEU A 281 -9.72 -4.67 -15.41
C LEU A 281 -8.40 -5.18 -16.00
N LYS A 282 -8.18 -6.50 -15.95
CA LYS A 282 -7.01 -7.13 -16.56
C LYS A 282 -6.93 -6.84 -18.06
N GLU A 283 -8.02 -7.06 -18.79
CA GLU A 283 -8.06 -6.78 -20.23
C GLU A 283 -7.95 -5.28 -20.53
N GLU A 284 -8.58 -4.43 -19.71
CA GLU A 284 -8.47 -2.97 -19.83
C GLU A 284 -7.02 -2.48 -19.67
N PHE A 285 -6.34 -2.90 -18.61
CA PHE A 285 -4.94 -2.54 -18.38
C PHE A 285 -4.02 -3.10 -19.47
N ARG A 286 -4.30 -4.31 -19.98
CA ARG A 286 -3.53 -4.88 -21.09
C ARG A 286 -3.71 -4.08 -22.39
N ALA A 287 -4.93 -3.61 -22.66
CA ALA A 287 -5.21 -2.75 -23.80
C ALA A 287 -4.49 -1.39 -23.68
N GLN A 288 -4.54 -0.77 -22.50
CA GLN A 288 -3.83 0.48 -22.22
C GLN A 288 -2.32 0.32 -22.36
N ALA A 289 -1.75 -0.75 -21.82
CA ALA A 289 -0.33 -1.08 -21.97
C ALA A 289 0.07 -1.14 -23.45
N THR A 290 -0.72 -1.86 -24.27
CA THR A 290 -0.48 -2.01 -25.70
C THR A 290 -0.56 -0.68 -26.45
N GLN A 291 -1.53 0.18 -26.09
CA GLN A 291 -1.68 1.51 -26.69
C GLN A 291 -0.45 2.39 -26.41
N HIS A 292 0.02 2.42 -25.17
CA HIS A 292 1.20 3.18 -24.78
C HIS A 292 2.49 2.65 -25.45
N PHE A 293 2.63 1.33 -25.58
CA PHE A 293 3.73 0.73 -26.33
C PHE A 293 3.72 1.11 -27.82
N ARG A 294 2.55 1.17 -28.46
CA ARG A 294 2.44 1.64 -29.85
C ARG A 294 2.85 3.10 -29.98
N ARG A 295 2.35 3.98 -29.11
CA ARG A 295 2.75 5.40 -29.09
C ARG A 295 4.25 5.57 -28.89
N ALA A 296 4.85 4.79 -27.99
CA ALA A 296 6.29 4.80 -27.79
C ALA A 296 7.06 4.44 -29.08
N LEU A 297 6.58 3.43 -29.82
CA LEU A 297 7.16 2.99 -31.09
C LEU A 297 6.88 3.96 -32.25
N ASP A 298 5.75 4.67 -32.23
CA ASP A 298 5.45 5.73 -33.21
C ASP A 298 6.39 6.94 -33.03
N LEU A 299 6.72 7.25 -31.77
CA LEU A 299 7.64 8.33 -31.42
C LEU A 299 9.11 7.95 -31.68
N ASP A 300 9.50 6.71 -31.37
CA ASP A 300 10.81 6.15 -31.72
C ASP A 300 10.69 4.68 -32.16
N PRO A 301 10.69 4.42 -33.48
CA PRO A 301 10.59 3.06 -34.02
C PRO A 301 11.74 2.14 -33.62
N ARG A 302 12.88 2.69 -33.17
CA ARG A 302 14.05 1.94 -32.71
C ARG A 302 14.05 1.72 -31.20
N HIS A 303 13.06 2.27 -30.47
CA HIS A 303 12.96 2.14 -29.02
C HIS A 303 12.96 0.68 -28.58
N ARG A 304 13.61 0.43 -27.43
CA ARG A 304 13.72 -0.90 -26.80
C ARG A 304 13.58 -0.76 -25.31
N LEU A 305 12.78 -1.64 -24.71
CA LEU A 305 12.74 -1.81 -23.27
C LEU A 305 14.00 -2.55 -22.79
N ASP A 306 14.53 -2.13 -21.64
CA ASP A 306 15.67 -2.80 -21.02
C ASP A 306 15.21 -4.14 -20.42
N SER A 307 15.71 -5.24 -20.99
CA SER A 307 15.41 -6.60 -20.55
C SER A 307 15.84 -6.90 -19.11
N ARG A 308 16.71 -6.07 -18.51
CA ARG A 308 17.13 -6.21 -17.12
C ARG A 308 16.14 -5.59 -16.13
N LEU A 309 15.28 -4.69 -16.61
CA LEU A 309 14.37 -3.89 -15.77
C LEU A 309 12.91 -4.28 -16.00
N VAL A 310 12.62 -4.91 -17.14
CA VAL A 310 11.26 -5.24 -17.56
C VAL A 310 11.10 -6.76 -17.66
N PRO A 311 10.13 -7.36 -16.96
CA PRO A 311 9.83 -8.78 -17.04
C PRO A 311 9.62 -9.31 -18.48
N PRO A 312 10.04 -10.55 -18.80
CA PRO A 312 9.94 -11.12 -20.14
C PRO A 312 8.54 -11.06 -20.76
N ARG A 313 7.48 -11.30 -19.99
CA ARG A 313 6.09 -11.22 -20.49
C ARG A 313 5.68 -9.81 -20.93
N ILE A 314 6.22 -8.78 -20.29
CA ILE A 314 5.99 -7.39 -20.69
C ILE A 314 6.80 -7.07 -21.96
N LEU A 315 8.02 -7.61 -22.09
CA LEU A 315 8.80 -7.52 -23.32
C LEU A 315 8.08 -8.20 -24.50
N GLU A 316 7.44 -9.35 -24.27
CA GLU A 316 6.60 -10.01 -25.28
C GLU A 316 5.40 -9.15 -25.68
N LEU A 317 4.73 -8.53 -24.71
CA LEU A 317 3.61 -7.62 -24.97
C LEU A 317 4.07 -6.38 -25.77
N PHE A 318 5.23 -5.81 -25.43
CA PHE A 318 5.86 -4.72 -26.19
C PHE A 318 6.24 -5.16 -27.60
N ALA A 319 6.82 -6.35 -27.77
CA ALA A 319 7.16 -6.90 -29.07
C ALA A 319 5.92 -7.20 -29.94
N ALA A 320 4.82 -7.64 -29.31
CA ALA A 320 3.53 -7.82 -29.98
C ALA A 320 2.93 -6.49 -30.45
N ALA A 321 3.12 -5.40 -29.69
CA ALA A 321 2.66 -4.07 -30.06
C ALA A 321 3.34 -3.50 -31.32
N ARG A 322 4.49 -4.05 -31.72
CA ARG A 322 5.23 -3.69 -32.94
C ARG A 322 4.68 -4.32 -34.23
N ARG A 323 3.80 -5.32 -34.10
CA ARG A 323 3.12 -6.00 -35.22
C ARG A 323 1.80 -5.30 -35.53
#